data_AF-A0A131XPF0-F1
#
_entry.id   AF-A0A131XPF0-F1
#
_cell.length_a   1.000
_cell.length_b   1.000
_cell.length_c   1.000
_cell.angle_alpha   90.00
_cell.angle_beta   90.00
_cell.angle_gamma   90.00
#
_symmetry.space_group_name_H-M   'P 1'
#
loop_
_entity.id
_entity.type
_entity.pdbx_description
1 polymer ?
#
loop_
_entity_poly.entity_id
_entity_poly.type
_entity_poly.pdbx_seq_one_letter_code
_entity_poly.pdbx_strand_id
1 'polypeptide(L)'
;MSQSAHTNNSVSEESTSDPSNFRFSSNLSLETIRQIQADFAKERDWDQYHSPRNILLAMVAEVGELSECFQWKGEVKEGLPDWTPEEKTHLGEELSDVLVYLIRLADRCQVDLPAAVLRKVELNRQKYPASKVYGKSDKYTAYSEGDS
;
A
#
# COMPACT_ATOMS: atom_id res chain seq x y z
N MET A 1 -8.33 7.20 57.59
CA MET A 1 -8.35 6.06 56.65
C MET A 1 -8.82 6.58 55.29
N SER A 2 -8.10 6.16 54.25
CA SER A 2 -8.37 6.28 52.82
C SER A 2 -8.27 7.65 52.15
N GLN A 3 -7.09 7.84 51.53
CA GLN A 3 -6.84 8.67 50.36
C GLN A 3 -7.62 8.09 49.15
N SER A 4 -8.17 8.94 48.28
CA SER A 4 -8.60 8.56 46.93
C SER A 4 -7.60 9.10 45.93
N ALA A 5 -6.79 8.20 45.36
CA ALA A 5 -5.87 8.48 44.28
C ALA A 5 -6.66 8.65 42.97
N HIS A 6 -6.50 9.79 42.31
CA HIS A 6 -6.89 9.96 40.91
C HIS A 6 -5.74 9.44 40.05
N THR A 7 -5.94 8.28 39.44
CA THR A 7 -5.03 7.71 38.44
C THR A 7 -5.26 8.45 37.12
N ASN A 8 -4.41 9.44 36.84
CA ASN A 8 -4.26 9.99 35.50
C ASN A 8 -3.57 8.95 34.61
N ASN A 9 -4.34 8.36 33.69
CA ASN A 9 -3.81 7.46 32.68
C ASN A 9 -3.26 8.30 31.52
N SER A 10 -2.01 8.74 31.63
CA SER A 10 -1.26 9.33 30.54
C SER A 10 -0.85 8.22 29.56
N VAL A 11 -1.55 8.11 28.44
CA VAL A 11 -1.06 7.34 27.29
C VAL A 11 0.11 8.13 26.72
N SER A 12 1.32 7.65 26.99
CA SER A 12 2.54 8.15 26.39
C SER A 12 2.52 7.79 24.90
N GLU A 13 2.44 8.81 24.04
CA GLU A 13 2.86 8.70 22.65
C GLU A 13 4.35 8.36 22.64
N GLU A 14 4.68 7.09 22.40
CA GLU A 14 6.04 6.68 22.09
C GLU A 14 6.40 7.26 20.72
N SER A 15 7.27 8.26 20.72
CA SER A 15 7.94 8.78 19.54
C SER A 15 8.91 7.72 18.99
N THR A 16 8.43 6.83 18.13
CA THR A 16 9.30 5.87 17.43
C THR A 16 9.92 6.53 16.20
N SER A 17 11.04 7.23 16.37
CA SER A 17 11.84 7.76 15.25
C SER A 17 13.14 6.97 15.07
N ASP A 18 13.05 5.65 14.97
CA ASP A 18 14.09 4.81 14.37
C ASP A 18 13.54 4.27 13.03
N PRO A 19 14.03 4.76 11.87
CA PRO A 19 13.62 4.28 10.55
C PRO A 19 13.78 2.77 10.36
N SER A 20 14.69 2.14 11.13
CA SER A 20 14.97 0.70 11.04
C SER A 20 13.85 -0.20 11.59
N ASN A 21 12.84 0.38 12.25
CA ASN A 21 11.75 -0.37 12.89
C ASN A 21 10.36 -0.08 12.28
N PHE A 22 10.31 0.53 11.09
CA PHE A 22 9.05 0.72 10.38
C PHE A 22 8.40 -0.64 10.07
N ARG A 23 7.11 -0.77 10.42
CA ARG A 23 6.29 -1.95 10.13
C ARG A 23 4.85 -1.56 9.88
N PHE A 24 4.18 -2.27 8.99
CA PHE A 24 2.73 -2.17 8.87
C PHE A 24 2.04 -2.86 10.05
N SER A 25 0.82 -2.42 10.35
CA SER A 25 -0.06 -3.09 11.30
C SER A 25 -0.35 -4.52 10.84
N SER A 26 -0.32 -5.48 11.77
CA SER A 26 -0.46 -6.91 11.45
C SER A 26 -1.90 -7.44 11.52
N ASN A 27 -2.86 -6.58 11.88
CA ASN A 27 -4.23 -6.97 12.22
C ASN A 27 -5.20 -6.95 11.03
N LEU A 28 -4.83 -6.35 9.89
CA LEU A 28 -5.72 -6.19 8.74
C LEU A 28 -5.17 -6.92 7.50
N SER A 29 -5.92 -7.92 7.02
CA SER A 29 -5.55 -8.69 5.83
C SER A 29 -6.23 -8.16 4.56
N LEU A 30 -5.70 -8.50 3.39
CA LEU A 30 -6.35 -8.19 2.10
C LEU A 30 -7.77 -8.75 2.02
N GLU A 31 -8.01 -9.95 2.58
CA GLU A 31 -9.35 -10.54 2.61
C GLU A 31 -10.30 -9.75 3.52
N THR A 32 -9.80 -9.28 4.67
CA THR A 32 -10.60 -8.43 5.57
C THR A 32 -10.98 -7.13 4.88
N ILE A 33 -10.04 -6.49 4.17
CA ILE A 33 -10.31 -5.26 3.40
C ILE A 33 -11.32 -5.54 2.28
N ARG A 34 -11.16 -6.64 1.53
CA ARG A 34 -12.09 -7.07 0.47
C ARG A 34 -13.51 -7.20 1.03
N GLN A 35 -13.67 -7.84 2.18
CA GLN A 35 -14.97 -8.04 2.82
C GLN A 35 -15.61 -6.72 3.25
N ILE A 36 -14.86 -5.84 3.92
CA ILE A 36 -15.34 -4.50 4.33
C ILE A 36 -15.86 -3.71 3.12
N GLN A 37 -15.12 -3.71 2.01
CA GLN A 37 -15.53 -3.00 0.79
C GLN A 37 -16.76 -3.63 0.12
N ALA A 38 -16.82 -4.96 0.06
CA ALA A 38 -17.94 -5.67 -0.53
C ALA A 38 -19.23 -5.38 0.24
N ASP A 39 -19.16 -5.39 1.58
CA ASP A 39 -20.30 -5.06 2.44
C ASP A 39 -20.70 -3.59 2.27
N PHE A 40 -19.75 -2.66 2.27
CA PHE A 40 -19.99 -1.23 2.05
C PHE A 40 -20.69 -0.95 0.71
N ALA A 41 -20.25 -1.61 -0.37
CA ALA A 41 -20.83 -1.47 -1.70
C ALA A 41 -22.25 -2.07 -1.77
N LYS A 42 -22.44 -3.24 -1.15
CA LYS A 42 -23.73 -3.94 -1.13
C LYS A 42 -24.79 -3.17 -0.35
N GLU A 43 -24.44 -2.59 0.80
CA GLU A 43 -25.33 -1.74 1.60
C GLU A 43 -25.89 -0.54 0.82
N ARG A 44 -25.15 -0.09 -0.21
CA ARG A 44 -25.49 1.08 -1.03
C ARG A 44 -26.02 0.71 -2.40
N ASP A 45 -26.16 -0.57 -2.70
CA ASP A 45 -26.51 -1.09 -4.04
C ASP A 45 -25.55 -0.58 -5.13
N TRP A 46 -24.28 -0.37 -4.80
CA TRP A 46 -23.28 0.17 -5.72
C TRP A 46 -22.65 -0.88 -6.63
N ASP A 47 -22.91 -2.16 -6.39
CA ASP A 47 -22.41 -3.26 -7.22
C ASP A 47 -22.76 -3.10 -8.71
N GLN A 48 -23.87 -2.43 -9.03
CA GLN A 48 -24.28 -2.11 -10.39
C GLN A 48 -23.31 -1.16 -11.14
N TYR A 49 -22.60 -0.28 -10.41
CA TYR A 49 -21.63 0.65 -10.97
C TYR A 49 -20.20 0.06 -10.99
N HIS A 50 -19.97 -0.98 -10.18
CA HIS A 50 -18.70 -1.68 -9.99
C HIS A 50 -18.42 -2.74 -11.08
N SER A 51 -18.50 -2.34 -12.35
CA SER A 51 -17.92 -3.13 -13.44
C SER A 51 -16.38 -3.07 -13.39
N PRO A 52 -15.65 -4.13 -13.80
CA PRO A 52 -14.18 -4.12 -13.77
C PRO A 52 -13.55 -2.91 -14.48
N ARG A 53 -14.12 -2.49 -15.62
CA ARG A 53 -13.64 -1.30 -16.35
C ARG A 53 -13.81 -0.03 -15.53
N ASN A 54 -14.96 0.16 -14.89
CA ASN A 54 -15.22 1.38 -14.13
C ASN A 54 -14.30 1.47 -12.90
N ILE A 55 -14.09 0.33 -12.21
CA ILE A 55 -13.16 0.26 -11.09
C ILE A 55 -11.73 0.57 -11.52
N LEU A 56 -11.29 0.01 -12.66
CA LEU A 56 -9.97 0.32 -13.21
C LEU A 56 -9.81 1.82 -13.50
N LEU A 57 -10.82 2.45 -14.08
CA LEU A 57 -10.78 3.88 -14.38
C LEU A 57 -10.80 4.74 -13.11
N ALA A 58 -11.56 4.36 -12.09
CA ALA A 58 -11.52 5.01 -10.79
C ALA A 58 -10.12 4.90 -10.15
N MET A 59 -9.53 3.70 -10.14
CA MET A 59 -8.16 3.48 -9.65
C MET A 59 -7.13 4.36 -10.38
N VAL A 60 -7.28 4.56 -11.69
CA VAL A 60 -6.39 5.44 -12.46
C VAL A 60 -6.53 6.91 -12.03
N ALA A 61 -7.73 7.36 -11.66
CA ALA A 61 -7.93 8.69 -11.11
C ALA A 61 -7.20 8.84 -9.77
N GLU A 62 -7.32 7.87 -8.85
CA GLU A 62 -6.63 7.92 -7.55
C GLU A 62 -5.09 7.84 -7.70
N VAL A 63 -4.58 7.14 -8.72
CA VAL A 63 -3.14 7.20 -9.04
C VAL A 63 -2.73 8.61 -9.48
N GLY A 64 -3.64 9.35 -10.11
CA GLY A 64 -3.47 10.77 -10.43
C GLY A 64 -3.37 11.62 -9.17
N GLU A 65 -4.33 11.49 -8.25
CA GLU A 65 -4.35 12.21 -6.96
C GLU A 65 -3.11 11.88 -6.11
N LEU A 66 -2.72 10.60 -6.05
CA LEU A 66 -1.45 10.17 -5.45
C LEU A 66 -0.24 10.85 -6.10
N SER A 67 -0.26 11.04 -7.43
CA SER A 67 0.83 11.74 -8.13
C SER A 67 0.87 13.22 -7.79
N GLU A 68 -0.27 13.86 -7.53
CA GLU A 68 -0.36 15.27 -7.13
C GLU A 68 0.32 15.54 -5.78
N CYS A 69 0.37 14.54 -4.88
CA CYS A 69 1.14 14.62 -3.64
C CYS A 69 2.64 14.90 -3.88
N PHE A 70 3.17 14.46 -5.02
CA PHE A 70 4.61 14.55 -5.35
C PHE A 70 4.94 15.56 -6.45
N GLN A 71 3.97 15.96 -7.28
CA GLN A 71 4.23 16.67 -8.56
C GLN A 71 5.11 17.94 -8.45
N TRP A 72 5.09 18.63 -7.30
CA TRP A 72 5.87 19.85 -7.05
C TRP A 72 6.97 19.67 -5.99
N LYS A 73 7.16 18.44 -5.49
CA LYS A 73 8.26 18.09 -4.61
C LYS A 73 9.45 17.73 -5.51
N GLY A 74 10.62 18.32 -5.27
CA GLY A 74 11.87 17.93 -5.96
C GLY A 74 12.30 16.52 -5.57
N GLU A 75 13.58 16.29 -5.36
CA GLU A 75 14.05 15.01 -4.79
C GLU A 75 13.47 14.81 -3.38
N VAL A 76 12.73 13.71 -3.20
CA VAL A 76 12.05 13.38 -1.93
C VAL A 76 12.87 12.36 -1.15
N LYS A 77 13.21 12.69 0.09
CA LYS A 77 13.96 11.78 0.99
C LYS A 77 13.05 10.69 1.56
N GLU A 78 13.62 9.51 1.75
CA GLU A 78 12.98 8.42 2.49
C GLU A 78 12.48 8.89 3.87
N GLY A 79 11.31 8.41 4.29
CA GLY A 79 10.68 8.80 5.56
C GLY A 79 10.04 10.20 5.57
N LEU A 80 10.17 10.96 4.48
CA LEU A 80 9.51 12.25 4.27
C LEU A 80 9.76 13.24 5.44
N PRO A 81 11.01 13.50 5.86
CA PRO A 81 11.30 14.34 7.02
C PRO A 81 10.87 15.80 6.82
N ASP A 82 10.82 16.25 5.58
CA ASP A 82 10.51 17.62 5.19
C ASP A 82 9.01 17.83 4.89
N TRP A 83 8.15 16.83 5.16
CA TRP A 83 6.71 16.88 4.91
C TRP A 83 5.94 17.16 6.20
N THR A 84 4.85 17.93 6.09
CA THR A 84 3.98 18.20 7.24
C THR A 84 3.16 16.96 7.62
N PRO A 85 2.63 16.88 8.86
CA PRO A 85 1.72 15.79 9.25
C PRO A 85 0.52 15.68 8.31
N GLU A 86 -0.05 16.80 7.86
CA GLU A 86 -1.19 16.84 6.95
C GLU A 86 -0.84 16.28 5.57
N GLU A 87 0.34 16.62 5.03
CA GLU A 87 0.82 16.06 3.77
C GLU A 87 1.02 14.53 3.87
N LYS A 88 1.50 14.03 5.02
CA LYS A 88 1.64 12.58 5.25
C LYS A 88 0.30 11.88 5.41
N THR A 89 -0.67 12.52 6.06
CA THR A 89 -2.05 12.00 6.15
C THR A 89 -2.66 11.90 4.76
N HIS A 90 -2.61 12.98 3.98
CA HIS A 90 -3.15 13.00 2.62
C HIS A 90 -2.49 11.95 1.73
N LEU A 91 -1.15 11.83 1.77
CA LEU A 91 -0.46 10.74 1.09
C LEU A 91 -0.98 9.35 1.50
N GLY A 92 -1.27 9.15 2.78
CA GLY A 92 -1.84 7.92 3.30
C GLY A 92 -3.26 7.63 2.77
N GLU A 93 -4.07 8.67 2.59
CA GLU A 93 -5.41 8.59 1.99
C GLU A 93 -5.30 8.15 0.52
N GLU A 94 -4.49 8.83 -0.28
CA GLU A 94 -4.35 8.51 -1.71
C GLU A 94 -3.73 7.12 -1.96
N LEU A 95 -2.75 6.72 -1.14
CA LEU A 95 -2.22 5.35 -1.16
C LEU A 95 -3.30 4.31 -0.82
N SER A 96 -4.20 4.65 0.11
CA SER A 96 -5.30 3.78 0.52
C SER A 96 -6.35 3.65 -0.58
N ASP A 97 -6.69 4.74 -1.27
CA ASP A 97 -7.69 4.71 -2.35
C ASP A 97 -7.23 3.87 -3.53
N VAL A 98 -5.96 3.98 -3.94
CA VAL A 98 -5.36 3.09 -4.95
C VAL A 98 -5.45 1.62 -4.51
N LEU A 99 -5.09 1.32 -3.25
CA LEU A 99 -5.16 -0.04 -2.72
C LEU A 99 -6.59 -0.57 -2.69
N VAL A 100 -7.54 0.26 -2.27
CA VAL A 100 -8.96 -0.09 -2.14
C VAL A 100 -9.51 -0.49 -3.51
N TYR A 101 -9.31 0.31 -4.55
CA TYR A 101 -9.76 -0.05 -5.89
C TYR A 101 -9.02 -1.24 -6.48
N LEU A 102 -7.72 -1.42 -6.19
CA LEU A 102 -6.99 -2.61 -6.64
C LEU A 102 -7.58 -3.91 -6.07
N ILE A 103 -7.88 -3.92 -4.76
CA ILE A 103 -8.53 -5.07 -4.10
C ILE A 103 -9.92 -5.28 -4.69
N ARG A 104 -10.70 -4.20 -4.86
CA ARG A 104 -12.03 -4.30 -5.45
C ARG A 104 -12.00 -4.82 -6.89
N LEU A 105 -11.01 -4.42 -7.67
CA LEU A 105 -10.82 -4.90 -9.03
C LEU A 105 -10.52 -6.40 -9.04
N ALA A 106 -9.64 -6.86 -8.15
CA ALA A 106 -9.34 -8.28 -8.00
C ALA A 106 -10.58 -9.10 -7.62
N ASP A 107 -11.38 -8.62 -6.67
CA ASP A 107 -12.65 -9.24 -6.25
C ASP A 107 -13.63 -9.38 -7.43
N ARG A 108 -13.85 -8.29 -8.19
CA ARG A 108 -14.74 -8.30 -9.35
C ARG A 108 -14.21 -9.13 -10.52
N CYS A 109 -12.90 -9.32 -10.61
CA CYS A 109 -12.26 -10.20 -11.58
C CYS A 109 -12.07 -11.64 -11.10
N GLN A 110 -12.46 -11.96 -9.85
CA GLN A 110 -12.25 -13.27 -9.22
C GLN A 110 -10.78 -13.71 -9.23
N VAL A 111 -9.88 -12.75 -8.92
CA VAL A 111 -8.45 -12.99 -8.80
C VAL A 111 -8.07 -13.07 -7.32
N ASP A 112 -7.51 -14.20 -6.90
CA ASP A 112 -6.84 -14.32 -5.60
C ASP A 112 -5.58 -13.47 -5.61
N LEU A 113 -5.72 -12.21 -5.17
CA LEU A 113 -4.65 -11.22 -5.17
C LEU A 113 -3.46 -11.63 -4.29
N PRO A 114 -3.63 -12.10 -3.02
CA PRO A 114 -2.54 -12.65 -2.24
C PRO A 114 -1.74 -13.74 -2.97
N ALA A 115 -2.41 -14.75 -3.55
CA ALA A 115 -1.73 -15.81 -4.28
C ALA A 115 -1.04 -15.29 -5.54
N ALA A 116 -1.65 -14.35 -6.26
CA ALA A 116 -1.07 -13.72 -7.44
C ALA A 116 0.22 -12.94 -7.10
N VAL A 117 0.25 -12.22 -5.98
CA VAL A 117 1.44 -11.51 -5.47
C VAL A 117 2.55 -12.51 -5.15
N LEU A 118 2.27 -13.58 -4.40
CA LEU A 118 3.27 -14.60 -4.04
C LEU A 118 3.90 -15.22 -5.30
N ARG A 119 3.07 -15.63 -6.26
CA ARG A 119 3.53 -16.16 -7.55
C ARG A 119 4.39 -15.16 -8.30
N LYS A 120 3.99 -13.88 -8.31
CA LYS A 120 4.72 -12.82 -9.03
C LYS A 120 6.08 -12.52 -8.40
N VAL A 121 6.17 -12.52 -7.06
CA VAL A 121 7.43 -12.35 -6.34
C VAL A 121 8.39 -13.49 -6.65
N GLU A 122 7.92 -14.74 -6.67
CA GLU A 122 8.76 -15.90 -7.01
C GLU A 122 9.29 -15.80 -8.44
N LEU A 123 8.43 -15.46 -9.40
CA LEU A 123 8.86 -15.21 -10.79
C LEU A 123 9.88 -14.06 -10.90
N ASN A 124 9.72 -13.00 -10.10
CA ASN A 124 10.67 -11.89 -10.08
C ASN A 124 12.03 -12.31 -9.49
N ARG A 125 12.07 -13.17 -8.47
CA ARG A 125 13.32 -13.72 -7.92
C ARG A 125 14.10 -14.51 -8.96
N GLN A 126 13.40 -15.30 -9.77
CA GLN A 126 14.01 -16.07 -10.86
C GLN A 126 14.51 -15.15 -11.98
N LYS A 127 13.74 -14.10 -12.29
CA LYS A 127 14.09 -13.12 -13.34
C LYS A 127 15.23 -12.19 -12.96
N TYR A 128 15.40 -11.90 -11.67
CA TYR A 128 16.41 -11.00 -11.12
C TYR A 128 17.14 -11.65 -9.94
N PRO A 129 17.98 -12.68 -10.19
CA PRO A 129 18.70 -13.35 -9.12
C PRO A 129 19.69 -12.40 -8.47
N ALA A 130 19.71 -12.37 -7.13
CA ALA A 130 20.51 -11.41 -6.34
C ALA A 130 22.00 -11.40 -6.72
N SER A 131 22.56 -12.57 -7.06
CA SER A 131 23.94 -12.70 -7.54
C SER A 131 24.25 -11.95 -8.84
N LYS A 132 23.24 -11.68 -9.68
CA LYS A 132 23.39 -10.99 -10.97
C LYS A 132 23.00 -9.51 -10.91
N VAL A 133 22.16 -9.10 -9.95
CA VAL A 133 21.55 -7.75 -9.91
C VAL A 133 21.90 -6.91 -8.68
N TYR A 134 22.74 -7.43 -7.77
CA TYR A 134 23.13 -6.67 -6.57
C TYR A 134 23.72 -5.30 -6.94
N GLY A 135 23.06 -4.22 -6.48
CA GLY A 135 23.47 -2.83 -6.73
C GLY A 135 23.22 -2.32 -8.16
N LYS A 136 22.44 -3.03 -8.99
CA LYS A 136 22.15 -2.65 -10.39
C LYS A 136 20.64 -2.62 -10.66
N SER A 137 20.19 -1.64 -11.43
CA SER A 137 18.78 -1.46 -11.82
C SER A 137 18.51 -1.78 -13.29
N ASP A 138 19.43 -2.45 -13.98
CA ASP A 138 19.30 -2.72 -15.40
C ASP A 138 18.11 -3.67 -15.70
N LYS A 139 17.51 -3.51 -16.88
CA LYS A 139 16.49 -4.46 -17.35
C LYS A 139 17.11 -5.85 -17.54
N TYR A 140 16.34 -6.90 -17.26
CA TYR A 140 16.75 -8.31 -17.34
C TYR A 140 17.39 -8.75 -18.68
N THR A 141 17.11 -8.03 -19.77
CA THR A 141 17.75 -8.22 -21.08
C THR A 141 19.27 -8.00 -21.03
N ALA A 142 19.78 -7.25 -20.04
CA ALA A 142 21.20 -7.05 -19.81
C ALA A 142 21.90 -8.23 -19.10
N TYR A 143 21.14 -9.20 -18.57
CA TYR A 143 21.69 -10.32 -17.78
C TYR A 143 21.48 -11.70 -18.43
N SER A 144 20.93 -11.72 -19.65
CA SER A 144 20.60 -12.94 -20.41
C SER A 144 21.60 -13.27 -21.52
N GLU A 145 22.58 -12.40 -21.80
CA GLU A 145 23.69 -12.69 -22.72
C GLU A 145 24.91 -13.13 -21.90
N GLY A 146 25.14 -14.44 -21.74
CA GLY A 146 26.37 -14.88 -21.11
C GLY A 146 26.51 -16.34 -20.69
N ASP A 147 25.51 -17.20 -20.87
CA ASP A 147 25.68 -18.65 -20.64
C ASP A 147 25.19 -19.41 -21.89
N SER A 148 26.10 -19.64 -22.83
CA SER A 148 25.97 -20.61 -23.93
C SER A 148 27.30 -21.35 -24.08
#